data_AF-A0A957GMZ7-F1
#
_entry.id   AF-A0A957GMZ7-F1
#
_cell.length_a   1.000
_cell.length_b   1.000
_cell.length_c   1.000
_cell.angle_alpha   90.00
_cell.angle_beta   90.00
_cell.angle_gamma   90.00
#
_symmetry.space_group_name_H-M   'P 1'
#
loop_
_entity.id
_entity.type
_entity.pdbx_description
1 polymer ?
#
loop_
_entity_poly.entity_id
_entity_poly.type
_entity_poly.pdbx_seq_one_letter_code
_entity_poly.pdbx_strand_id
1 'polypeptide(L)'
;MTESLPHWDLSDIYPGLDTPEFAEGFANGLQTIKELVALFDQHQINRIDNANQIPENPTAVLDQILTAYNSGVDEIITLYTYIYSFIATDSRDTAAQAKLSEIQQQFSHLSLLGTRLTAWLGSLDVEQLIARSPIAADHAFALRRAQREAEHLMSPIEEALAAELNLTGSQSWNRLFSTYTSQLTVTVEMEGESKEMALTAAQNLMFSPD
;
A
#
# COMPACT_ATOMS: atom_id res chain seq x y z
N MET A 1 5.17 -5.72 41.64
CA MET A 1 4.66 -4.53 40.96
C MET A 1 5.22 -4.60 39.56
N THR A 2 4.38 -4.85 38.55
CA THR A 2 4.80 -4.74 37.16
C THR A 2 4.97 -3.25 36.87
N GLU A 3 6.22 -2.81 36.78
CA GLU A 3 6.56 -1.46 36.36
C GLU A 3 5.98 -1.27 34.95
N SER A 4 5.07 -0.32 34.78
CA SER A 4 4.53 0.00 33.46
C SER A 4 5.68 0.56 32.63
N LEU A 5 5.95 -0.09 31.50
CA LEU A 5 6.94 0.42 30.55
C LEU A 5 6.44 1.75 29.99
N PRO A 6 7.34 2.68 29.65
CA PRO A 6 6.95 3.93 29.01
C PRO A 6 6.28 3.66 27.66
N HIS A 7 5.20 4.39 27.38
CA HIS A 7 4.46 4.32 26.13
C HIS A 7 4.50 5.67 25.44
N TRP A 8 4.28 5.64 24.13
CA TRP A 8 4.16 6.87 23.34
C TRP A 8 2.85 7.56 23.71
N ASP A 9 2.90 8.86 23.94
CA ASP A 9 1.68 9.66 24.12
C ASP A 9 1.17 10.11 22.76
N LEU A 10 -0.02 9.61 22.40
CA LEU A 10 -0.70 9.92 21.13
C LEU A 10 -2.07 10.54 21.35
N SER A 11 -2.31 11.06 22.56
CA SER A 11 -3.56 11.73 22.92
C SER A 11 -3.85 12.96 22.06
N ASP A 12 -2.82 13.55 21.44
CA ASP A 12 -2.91 14.61 20.45
C ASP A 12 -3.62 14.18 19.15
N ILE A 13 -3.61 12.87 18.83
CA ILE A 13 -4.30 12.32 17.65
C ILE A 13 -5.70 11.86 18.05
N TYR A 14 -5.77 10.90 18.98
CA TYR A 14 -7.01 10.46 19.63
C TYR A 14 -6.72 10.09 21.08
N PRO A 15 -7.67 10.27 22.01
CA PRO A 15 -7.41 9.98 23.42
C PRO A 15 -7.23 8.48 23.74
N GLY A 16 -7.71 7.58 22.88
CA GLY A 16 -7.60 6.12 23.04
C GLY A 16 -8.34 5.35 21.95
N LEU A 17 -8.06 4.06 21.80
CA LEU A 17 -8.72 3.18 20.80
C LEU A 17 -10.20 2.89 21.10
N ASP A 18 -10.61 3.01 22.36
CA ASP A 18 -11.97 2.77 22.84
C ASP A 18 -12.81 4.06 22.96
N THR A 19 -12.28 5.17 22.45
CA THR A 19 -12.91 6.49 22.56
C THR A 19 -13.89 6.75 21.41
N PRO A 20 -14.98 7.49 21.65
CA PRO A 20 -15.91 7.87 20.59
C PRO A 20 -15.23 8.72 19.50
N GLU A 21 -14.24 9.54 19.86
CA GLU A 21 -13.46 10.36 18.93
C GLU A 21 -12.70 9.48 17.92
N PHE A 22 -12.03 8.42 18.40
CA PHE A 22 -11.38 7.47 17.50
C PHE A 22 -12.39 6.71 16.65
N ALA A 23 -13.52 6.27 17.23
CA ALA A 23 -14.55 5.56 16.48
C ALA A 23 -15.13 6.42 15.34
N GLU A 24 -15.39 7.70 15.59
CA GLU A 24 -15.84 8.67 14.59
C GLU A 24 -14.77 8.93 13.52
N GLY A 25 -13.53 9.25 13.95
CA GLY A 25 -12.43 9.48 13.01
C GLY A 25 -12.12 8.28 12.13
N PHE A 26 -12.15 7.06 12.69
CA PHE A 26 -11.99 5.83 11.95
C PHE A 26 -13.11 5.63 10.91
N ALA A 27 -14.37 5.85 11.31
CA ALA A 27 -15.50 5.75 10.39
C ALA A 27 -15.44 6.80 9.26
N ASN A 28 -15.01 8.03 9.59
CA ASN A 28 -14.81 9.10 8.62
C ASN A 28 -13.71 8.75 7.62
N GLY A 29 -12.55 8.25 8.06
CA GLY A 29 -11.49 7.81 7.14
C GLY A 29 -11.96 6.72 6.18
N LEU A 30 -12.72 5.72 6.66
CA LEU A 30 -13.31 4.71 5.78
C LEU A 30 -14.31 5.29 4.78
N GLN A 31 -15.04 6.33 5.18
CA GLN A 31 -15.99 7.04 4.32
C GLN A 31 -15.27 7.91 3.28
N THR A 32 -14.18 8.60 3.64
CA THR A 32 -13.32 9.37 2.74
C THR A 32 -12.84 8.51 1.57
N ILE A 33 -12.45 7.26 1.79
CA ILE A 33 -12.04 6.35 0.71
C ILE A 33 -13.18 6.06 -0.26
N LYS A 34 -14.40 5.83 0.24
CA LYS A 34 -15.57 5.58 -0.62
C LYS A 34 -15.90 6.81 -1.45
N GLU A 35 -15.78 8.00 -0.86
CA GLU A 35 -15.99 9.27 -1.53
C GLU A 35 -14.92 9.53 -2.59
N LEU A 36 -13.66 9.17 -2.31
CA LEU A 36 -12.59 9.21 -3.31
C LEU A 36 -12.86 8.28 -4.48
N VAL A 37 -13.30 7.04 -4.23
CA VAL A 37 -13.70 6.12 -5.31
C VAL A 37 -14.82 6.73 -6.15
N ALA A 38 -15.87 7.25 -5.51
CA ALA A 38 -16.99 7.88 -6.20
C ALA A 38 -16.56 9.10 -7.01
N LEU A 39 -15.65 9.93 -6.49
CA LEU A 39 -15.10 11.10 -7.17
C LEU A 39 -14.30 10.69 -8.42
N PHE A 40 -13.44 9.68 -8.29
CA PHE A 40 -12.68 9.14 -9.42
C PHE A 40 -13.61 8.56 -10.49
N ASP A 41 -14.68 7.89 -10.10
CA ASP A 41 -15.66 7.32 -11.03
C ASP A 41 -16.49 8.40 -11.72
N GLN A 42 -16.92 9.42 -10.97
CA GLN A 42 -17.64 10.59 -11.49
C GLN A 42 -16.84 11.31 -12.58
N HIS A 43 -15.54 11.52 -12.35
CA HIS A 43 -14.65 12.17 -13.31
C HIS A 43 -14.02 11.20 -14.32
N GLN A 44 -14.38 9.91 -14.26
CA GLN A 44 -13.85 8.86 -15.11
C GLN A 44 -12.31 8.81 -15.12
N ILE A 45 -11.67 9.04 -13.97
CA ILE A 45 -10.22 9.04 -13.81
C ILE A 45 -9.70 7.62 -14.06
N ASN A 46 -9.17 7.42 -15.26
CA ASN A 46 -8.58 6.20 -15.81
C ASN A 46 -7.77 6.58 -17.06
N ARG A 47 -7.09 5.60 -17.69
CA ARG A 47 -6.49 5.79 -19.00
C ARG A 47 -7.50 6.36 -20.02
N ILE A 48 -7.07 7.34 -20.81
CA ILE A 48 -7.88 7.94 -21.88
C ILE A 48 -7.41 7.35 -23.21
N ASP A 49 -8.29 6.59 -23.87
CA ASP A 49 -7.99 5.99 -25.18
C ASP A 49 -8.52 6.83 -26.35
N ASN A 50 -9.47 7.73 -26.09
CA ASN A 50 -10.07 8.61 -27.09
C ASN A 50 -10.19 10.06 -26.59
N ALA A 51 -9.95 11.02 -27.48
CA ALA A 51 -9.96 12.45 -27.14
C ALA A 51 -11.30 12.96 -26.58
N ASN A 52 -12.42 12.28 -26.84
CA ASN A 52 -13.73 12.61 -26.28
C ASN A 52 -13.88 12.25 -24.78
N GLN A 53 -12.94 11.48 -24.22
CA GLN A 53 -12.89 11.16 -22.79
C GLN A 53 -12.09 12.20 -21.99
N ILE A 54 -11.39 13.11 -22.67
CA ILE A 54 -10.69 14.22 -22.01
C ILE A 54 -11.76 15.15 -21.42
N PRO A 55 -11.74 15.44 -20.10
CA PRO A 55 -12.69 16.37 -19.50
C PRO A 55 -12.61 17.76 -20.16
N GLU A 56 -13.73 18.49 -20.19
CA GLU A 56 -13.74 19.86 -20.73
C GLU A 56 -12.76 20.80 -20.00
N ASN A 57 -12.59 20.59 -18.69
CA ASN A 57 -11.63 21.31 -17.86
C ASN A 57 -10.74 20.34 -17.06
N PRO A 58 -9.69 19.78 -17.68
CA PRO A 58 -8.84 18.77 -17.04
C PRO A 58 -8.02 19.36 -15.88
N THR A 59 -7.72 20.66 -15.91
CA THR A 59 -7.01 21.34 -14.82
C THR A 59 -7.85 21.39 -13.54
N ALA A 60 -9.13 21.80 -13.63
CA ALA A 60 -10.00 21.84 -12.46
C ALA A 60 -10.27 20.44 -11.89
N VAL A 61 -10.42 19.44 -12.76
CA VAL A 61 -10.57 18.04 -12.36
C VAL A 61 -9.31 17.56 -11.63
N LEU A 62 -8.12 17.83 -12.16
CA LEU A 62 -6.86 17.48 -11.51
C LEU A 62 -6.76 18.09 -10.11
N ASP A 63 -7.06 19.39 -9.96
CA ASP A 63 -6.96 20.09 -8.69
C ASP A 63 -7.87 19.48 -7.63
N GLN A 64 -9.11 19.16 -8.01
CA GLN A 64 -10.07 18.50 -7.14
C GLN A 64 -9.58 17.09 -6.74
N ILE A 65 -9.09 16.31 -7.70
CA ILE A 65 -8.59 14.95 -7.47
C ILE A 65 -7.35 14.95 -6.59
N LEU A 66 -6.35 15.80 -6.87
CA LEU A 66 -5.12 15.88 -6.06
C LEU A 66 -5.43 16.30 -4.62
N THR A 67 -6.28 17.32 -4.45
CA THR A 67 -6.65 17.81 -3.12
C THR A 67 -7.33 16.72 -2.30
N ALA A 68 -8.32 16.05 -2.89
CA ALA A 68 -9.06 14.99 -2.22
C ALA A 68 -8.15 13.77 -1.94
N TYR A 69 -7.38 13.34 -2.95
CA TYR A 69 -6.51 12.16 -2.83
C TYR A 69 -5.44 12.35 -1.76
N ASN A 70 -4.73 13.49 -1.75
CA ASN A 70 -3.72 13.79 -0.74
C ASN A 70 -4.35 13.82 0.66
N SER A 71 -5.49 14.51 0.83
CA SER A 71 -6.17 14.59 2.12
C SER A 71 -6.60 13.22 2.64
N GLY A 72 -7.17 12.37 1.77
CA GLY A 72 -7.60 11.02 2.16
C GLY A 72 -6.43 10.07 2.43
N VAL A 73 -5.32 10.20 1.69
CA VAL A 73 -4.11 9.42 1.97
C VAL A 73 -3.52 9.83 3.32
N ASP A 74 -3.42 11.13 3.61
CA ASP A 74 -2.92 11.63 4.88
C ASP A 74 -3.77 11.16 6.07
N GLU A 75 -5.10 11.20 5.94
CA GLU A 75 -6.03 10.71 6.97
C GLU A 75 -5.83 9.21 7.24
N ILE A 76 -5.76 8.40 6.19
CA ILE A 76 -5.61 6.94 6.32
C ILE A 76 -4.24 6.55 6.85
N ILE A 77 -3.17 7.22 6.42
CA ILE A 77 -1.82 6.98 6.96
C ILE A 77 -1.79 7.37 8.45
N THR A 78 -2.42 8.48 8.83
CA THR A 78 -2.49 8.92 10.23
C THR A 78 -3.20 7.89 11.10
N LEU A 79 -4.38 7.41 10.67
CA LEU A 79 -5.11 6.35 11.37
C LEU A 79 -4.29 5.06 11.46
N TYR A 80 -3.65 4.66 10.37
CA TYR A 80 -2.79 3.48 10.35
C TYR A 80 -1.64 3.60 11.35
N THR A 81 -0.91 4.71 11.32
CA THR A 81 0.22 4.97 12.23
C THR A 81 -0.22 5.02 13.68
N TYR A 82 -1.36 5.66 13.97
CA TYR A 82 -1.96 5.68 15.30
C TYR A 82 -2.26 4.27 15.79
N ILE A 83 -2.98 3.45 15.02
CA ILE A 83 -3.30 2.05 15.39
C ILE A 83 -2.02 1.21 15.55
N TYR A 84 -1.07 1.36 14.64
CA TYR A 84 0.15 0.56 14.63
C TYR A 84 1.03 0.83 15.84
N SER A 85 0.97 2.04 16.42
CA SER A 85 1.71 2.37 17.65
C SER A 85 1.31 1.49 18.85
N PHE A 86 0.03 1.14 18.98
CA PHE A 86 -0.47 0.24 20.02
C PHE A 86 0.08 -1.17 19.81
N ILE A 87 0.11 -1.64 18.57
CA ILE A 87 0.66 -2.97 18.21
C ILE A 87 2.18 -3.02 18.41
N ALA A 88 2.89 -1.94 18.09
CA ALA A 88 4.33 -1.82 18.32
C ALA A 88 4.67 -1.82 19.83
N THR A 89 3.74 -1.35 20.66
CA THR A 89 3.88 -1.31 22.13
C THR A 89 3.47 -2.63 22.79
N ASP A 90 2.33 -3.19 22.37
CA ASP A 90 1.82 -4.50 22.77
C ASP A 90 1.32 -5.27 21.55
N SER A 91 2.14 -6.21 21.09
CA SER A 91 1.81 -7.05 19.94
C SER A 91 0.66 -8.02 20.19
N ARG A 92 0.14 -8.13 21.42
CA ARG A 92 -1.03 -8.96 21.78
C ARG A 92 -2.33 -8.16 21.88
N ASP A 93 -2.32 -6.86 21.62
CA ASP A 93 -3.53 -6.05 21.60
C ASP A 93 -4.47 -6.47 20.46
N THR A 94 -5.50 -7.24 20.80
CA THR A 94 -6.45 -7.78 19.83
C THR A 94 -7.38 -6.72 19.24
N ALA A 95 -7.65 -5.64 19.98
CA ALA A 95 -8.49 -4.55 19.49
C ALA A 95 -7.75 -3.72 18.44
N ALA A 96 -6.48 -3.39 18.70
CA ALA A 96 -5.61 -2.72 17.74
C ALA A 96 -5.38 -3.58 16.48
N GLN A 97 -5.14 -4.88 16.63
CA GLN A 97 -4.99 -5.80 15.49
C GLN A 97 -6.25 -5.90 14.62
N ALA A 98 -7.44 -5.90 15.23
CA ALA A 98 -8.70 -5.90 14.49
C ALA A 98 -8.84 -4.62 13.65
N LYS A 99 -8.57 -3.45 14.25
CA LYS A 99 -8.62 -2.16 13.54
C LYS A 99 -7.56 -2.04 12.45
N LEU A 100 -6.37 -2.59 12.67
CA LEU A 100 -5.32 -2.67 11.66
C LEU A 100 -5.79 -3.50 10.45
N SER A 101 -6.45 -4.63 10.70
CA SER A 101 -6.96 -5.50 9.64
C SER A 101 -8.04 -4.80 8.80
N GLU A 102 -8.91 -4.01 9.44
CA GLU A 102 -9.94 -3.21 8.77
C GLU A 102 -9.33 -2.12 7.87
N ILE A 103 -8.32 -1.36 8.36
CA ILE A 103 -7.70 -0.30 7.57
C ILE A 103 -6.81 -0.84 6.45
N GLN A 104 -6.15 -1.99 6.67
CA GLN A 104 -5.29 -2.61 5.65
C GLN A 104 -6.06 -3.01 4.38
N GLN A 105 -7.33 -3.41 4.52
CA GLN A 105 -8.18 -3.69 3.35
C GLN A 105 -8.33 -2.45 2.45
N GLN A 106 -8.29 -1.26 3.04
CA GLN A 106 -8.44 -0.01 2.30
C GLN A 106 -7.22 0.39 1.47
N PHE A 107 -6.02 -0.07 1.83
CA PHE A 107 -4.83 0.22 1.04
C PHE A 107 -4.91 -0.33 -0.38
N SER A 108 -5.64 -1.43 -0.59
CA SER A 108 -5.88 -1.96 -1.94
C SER A 108 -6.68 -0.98 -2.80
N HIS A 109 -7.68 -0.30 -2.22
CA HIS A 109 -8.46 0.73 -2.90
C HIS A 109 -7.60 1.96 -3.21
N LEU A 110 -6.83 2.47 -2.25
CA LEU A 110 -5.95 3.63 -2.47
C LEU A 110 -4.86 3.35 -3.52
N SER A 111 -4.30 2.13 -3.51
CA SER A 111 -3.34 1.66 -4.51
C SER A 111 -3.96 1.65 -5.90
N LEU A 112 -5.17 1.11 -6.05
CA LEU A 112 -5.90 1.12 -7.32
C LEU A 112 -6.16 2.55 -7.81
N LEU A 113 -6.61 3.46 -6.93
CA LEU A 113 -6.82 4.87 -7.28
C LEU A 113 -5.51 5.54 -7.72
N GLY A 114 -4.39 5.25 -7.06
CA GLY A 114 -3.07 5.71 -7.47
C GLY A 114 -2.71 5.27 -8.90
N THR A 115 -2.88 3.99 -9.21
CA THR A 115 -2.67 3.45 -10.58
C THR A 115 -3.58 4.13 -11.60
N ARG A 116 -4.86 4.35 -11.27
CA ARG A 116 -5.82 5.04 -12.14
C ARG A 116 -5.40 6.49 -12.41
N LEU A 117 -4.95 7.21 -11.39
CA LEU A 117 -4.45 8.58 -11.53
C LEU A 117 -3.20 8.62 -12.42
N THR A 118 -2.25 7.71 -12.20
CA THR A 118 -1.06 7.57 -13.06
C THR A 118 -1.43 7.33 -14.51
N ALA A 119 -2.35 6.41 -14.79
CA ALA A 119 -2.81 6.12 -16.15
C ALA A 119 -3.52 7.32 -16.80
N TRP A 120 -4.34 8.05 -16.04
CA TRP A 120 -5.02 9.26 -16.50
C TRP A 120 -4.01 10.38 -16.85
N LEU A 121 -3.05 10.65 -15.95
CA LEU A 121 -1.98 11.63 -16.16
C LEU A 121 -1.09 11.27 -17.36
N GLY A 122 -0.79 9.98 -17.55
CA GLY A 122 -0.04 9.49 -18.71
C GLY A 122 -0.74 9.73 -20.04
N SER A 123 -2.06 9.97 -20.03
CA SER A 123 -2.87 10.24 -21.22
C SER A 123 -3.04 11.73 -21.51
N LEU A 124 -2.44 12.62 -20.70
CA LEU A 124 -2.59 14.08 -20.78
C LEU A 124 -1.27 14.81 -20.97
N ASP A 125 -1.35 16.07 -21.40
CA ASP A 125 -0.21 17.00 -21.39
C ASP A 125 -0.01 17.57 -19.97
N VAL A 126 0.81 16.88 -19.18
CA VAL A 126 1.11 17.25 -17.79
C VAL A 126 1.76 18.64 -17.68
N GLU A 127 2.59 19.05 -18.64
CA GLU A 127 3.22 20.38 -18.59
C GLU A 127 2.17 21.49 -18.75
N GLN A 128 1.16 21.27 -19.59
CA GLN A 128 0.04 22.20 -19.71
C GLN A 128 -0.77 22.30 -18.41
N LEU A 129 -0.96 21.18 -17.70
CA LEU A 129 -1.66 21.17 -16.40
C LEU A 129 -0.86 21.94 -15.34
N ILE A 130 0.45 21.67 -15.24
CA ILE A 130 1.38 22.37 -14.35
C ILE A 130 1.38 23.88 -14.60
N ALA A 131 1.38 24.30 -15.87
CA ALA A 131 1.39 25.72 -16.21
C ALA A 131 0.09 26.47 -15.86
N ARG A 132 -1.02 25.75 -15.67
CA ARG A 132 -2.36 26.34 -15.46
C ARG A 132 -2.91 26.20 -14.05
N SER A 133 -2.29 25.37 -13.21
CA SER A 133 -2.71 25.15 -11.82
C SER A 133 -1.55 25.33 -10.84
N PRO A 134 -1.71 26.18 -9.81
CA PRO A 134 -0.78 26.25 -8.69
C PRO A 134 -0.63 24.91 -7.96
N ILE A 135 -1.73 24.17 -7.75
CA ILE A 135 -1.70 22.86 -7.08
C ILE A 135 -0.88 21.87 -7.92
N ALA A 136 -1.08 21.83 -9.23
CA ALA A 136 -0.29 21.00 -10.12
C ALA A 136 1.20 21.40 -10.13
N ALA A 137 1.49 22.71 -10.05
CA ALA A 137 2.85 23.21 -9.97
C ALA A 137 3.58 22.78 -8.69
N ASP A 138 2.90 22.83 -7.54
CA ASP A 138 3.44 22.35 -6.25
C ASP A 138 3.75 20.84 -6.29
N HIS A 139 3.05 20.08 -7.14
CA HIS A 139 3.22 18.64 -7.32
C HIS A 139 3.94 18.26 -8.63
N ALA A 140 4.61 19.20 -9.30
CA ALA A 140 5.14 19.01 -10.65
C ALA A 140 6.07 17.79 -10.81
N PHE A 141 6.90 17.51 -9.81
CA PHE A 141 7.77 16.32 -9.83
C PHE A 141 6.95 15.02 -9.85
N ALA A 142 5.94 14.91 -9.00
CA ALA A 142 5.08 13.74 -8.91
C ALA A 142 4.30 13.53 -10.21
N LEU A 143 3.76 14.60 -10.81
CA LEU A 143 3.02 14.49 -12.07
C LEU A 143 3.91 14.03 -13.24
N ARG A 144 5.12 14.60 -13.38
CA ARG A 144 6.10 14.15 -14.40
C ARG A 144 6.58 12.73 -14.18
N ARG A 145 6.69 12.31 -12.91
CA ARG A 145 7.03 10.92 -12.58
C ARG A 145 5.87 9.99 -12.96
N ALA A 146 4.63 10.35 -12.64
CA ALA A 146 3.45 9.57 -13.01
C ALA A 146 3.34 9.41 -14.53
N GLN A 147 3.62 10.46 -15.31
CA GLN A 147 3.64 10.36 -16.77
C GLN A 147 4.65 9.32 -17.29
N ARG A 148 5.86 9.28 -16.71
CA ARG A 148 6.88 8.27 -17.04
C ARG A 148 6.48 6.87 -16.58
N GLU A 149 5.91 6.74 -15.38
CA GLU A 149 5.43 5.46 -14.87
C GLU A 149 4.28 4.89 -15.71
N ALA A 150 3.43 5.76 -16.27
CA ALA A 150 2.35 5.37 -17.15
C ALA A 150 2.82 4.67 -18.43
N GLU A 151 4.04 4.95 -18.92
CA GLU A 151 4.65 4.24 -20.06
C GLU A 151 4.92 2.76 -19.77
N HIS A 152 4.95 2.38 -18.49
CA HIS A 152 5.18 1.02 -18.02
C HIS A 152 3.90 0.34 -17.51
N LEU A 153 2.75 1.03 -17.55
CA LEU A 153 1.47 0.42 -17.22
C LEU A 153 0.98 -0.44 -18.38
N MET A 154 0.54 -1.65 -18.06
CA MET A 154 -0.08 -2.54 -19.02
C MET A 154 -1.44 -1.98 -19.47
N SER A 155 -1.77 -2.19 -20.73
CA SER A 155 -3.15 -2.05 -21.21
C SER A 155 -4.06 -3.11 -20.54
N PRO A 156 -5.39 -2.91 -20.53
CA PRO A 156 -6.31 -3.92 -19.97
C PRO A 156 -6.14 -5.33 -20.57
N ILE A 157 -5.76 -5.43 -21.85
CA ILE A 157 -5.49 -6.72 -22.52
C ILE A 157 -4.18 -7.34 -22.00
N GLU A 158 -3.14 -6.54 -21.85
CA GLU A 158 -1.85 -6.99 -21.31
C GLU A 158 -1.98 -7.39 -19.83
N GLU A 159 -2.76 -6.66 -19.02
CA GLU A 159 -3.08 -7.04 -17.64
C GLU A 159 -3.80 -8.39 -17.57
N ALA A 160 -4.80 -8.61 -18.43
CA ALA A 160 -5.52 -9.88 -18.50
C ALA A 160 -4.58 -11.05 -18.88
N LEU A 161 -3.74 -10.84 -19.90
CA LEU A 161 -2.74 -11.82 -20.30
C LEU A 161 -1.70 -12.09 -19.19
N ALA A 162 -1.23 -11.04 -18.51
CA ALA A 162 -0.29 -11.17 -17.41
C ALA A 162 -0.88 -11.95 -16.24
N ALA A 163 -2.16 -11.72 -15.91
CA ALA A 163 -2.87 -12.49 -14.90
C ALA A 163 -2.97 -13.98 -15.26
N GLU A 164 -3.28 -14.30 -16.51
CA GLU A 164 -3.29 -15.69 -17.02
C GLU A 164 -1.91 -16.35 -16.95
N LEU A 165 -0.86 -15.64 -17.38
CA LEU A 165 0.52 -16.14 -17.38
C LEU A 165 1.10 -16.28 -15.97
N ASN A 166 0.68 -15.46 -15.00
CA ASN A 166 1.20 -15.48 -13.63
C ASN A 166 0.93 -16.82 -12.93
N LEU A 167 -0.20 -17.47 -13.23
CA LEU A 167 -0.58 -18.77 -12.66
C LEU A 167 0.45 -19.86 -13.00
N THR A 168 0.91 -19.91 -14.25
CA THR A 168 1.86 -20.93 -14.73
C THR A 168 3.32 -20.45 -14.74
N GLY A 169 3.55 -19.15 -14.58
CA GLY A 169 4.87 -18.52 -14.50
C GLY A 169 5.33 -18.31 -13.06
N SER A 170 5.39 -17.04 -12.64
CA SER A 170 6.01 -16.62 -11.37
C SER A 170 5.40 -17.26 -10.12
N GLN A 171 4.09 -17.48 -10.05
CA GLN A 171 3.50 -18.15 -8.88
C GLN A 171 3.91 -19.63 -8.82
N SER A 172 3.86 -20.32 -9.96
CA SER A 172 4.25 -21.73 -10.03
C SER A 172 5.74 -21.91 -9.75
N TRP A 173 6.60 -21.03 -10.28
CA TRP A 173 8.03 -21.02 -9.97
C TRP A 173 8.30 -20.75 -8.49
N ASN A 174 7.67 -19.72 -7.89
CA ASN A 174 7.84 -19.44 -6.45
C ASN A 174 7.39 -20.63 -5.60
N ARG A 175 6.27 -21.28 -5.94
CA ARG A 175 5.82 -22.47 -5.23
C ARG A 175 6.85 -23.61 -5.32
N LEU A 176 7.38 -23.86 -6.51
CA LEU A 176 8.45 -24.85 -6.72
C LEU A 176 9.69 -24.51 -5.88
N PHE A 177 10.17 -23.26 -5.98
CA PHE A 177 11.34 -22.78 -5.25
C PHE A 177 11.16 -22.92 -3.74
N SER A 178 10.03 -22.45 -3.18
CA SER A 178 9.72 -22.57 -1.76
C SER A 178 9.64 -24.03 -1.31
N THR A 179 9.01 -24.89 -2.13
CA THR A 179 8.87 -26.33 -1.83
C THR A 179 10.22 -27.04 -1.85
N TYR A 180 11.07 -26.71 -2.82
CA TYR A 180 12.40 -27.29 -2.95
C TYR A 180 13.31 -26.84 -1.81
N THR A 181 13.37 -25.54 -1.55
CA THR A 181 14.22 -24.97 -0.50
C THR A 181 13.81 -25.38 0.90
N SER A 182 12.50 -25.60 1.17
CA SER A 182 12.04 -26.12 2.46
C SER A 182 12.44 -27.57 2.73
N GLN A 183 12.82 -28.33 1.69
CA GLN A 183 13.19 -29.74 1.78
C GLN A 183 14.70 -29.98 1.73
N LEU A 184 15.51 -28.92 1.62
CA LEU A 184 16.97 -29.06 1.60
C LEU A 184 17.48 -29.57 2.96
N THR A 185 18.12 -30.73 2.93
CA THR A 185 18.89 -31.28 4.04
C THR A 185 20.38 -31.15 3.78
N VAL A 186 21.15 -31.00 4.85
CA VAL A 186 22.62 -30.98 4.83
C VAL A 186 23.15 -31.89 5.94
N THR A 187 24.28 -32.52 5.68
CA THR A 187 25.02 -33.27 6.70
C THR A 187 25.99 -32.33 7.39
N VAL A 188 25.87 -32.21 8.71
CA VAL A 188 26.77 -31.43 9.56
C VAL A 188 27.47 -32.39 10.52
N GLU A 189 28.79 -32.31 10.59
CA GLU A 189 29.60 -32.99 11.61
C GLU A 189 29.49 -32.22 12.94
N MET A 190 28.97 -32.87 13.97
CA MET A 190 28.85 -32.30 15.32
C MET A 190 29.33 -33.34 16.33
N GLU A 191 30.25 -32.94 17.22
CA GLU A 191 30.81 -33.82 18.27
C GLU A 191 31.43 -35.13 17.76
N GLY A 192 31.88 -35.17 16.50
CA GLY A 192 32.45 -36.36 15.85
C GLY A 192 31.40 -37.32 15.27
N GLU A 193 30.12 -36.93 15.25
CA GLU A 193 29.04 -37.63 14.56
C GLU A 193 28.48 -36.78 13.40
N SER A 194 28.34 -37.40 12.22
CA SER A 194 27.59 -36.84 11.09
C SER A 194 26.08 -36.87 11.37
N LYS A 195 25.44 -35.71 11.46
CA LYS A 195 23.98 -35.56 11.56
C LYS A 195 23.40 -34.90 10.33
N GLU A 196 22.38 -35.52 9.75
CA GLU A 196 21.57 -34.91 8.69
C GLU A 196 20.49 -34.01 9.31
N MET A 197 20.36 -32.78 8.83
CA MET A 197 19.36 -31.82 9.32
C MET A 197 18.89 -30.88 8.21
N ALA A 198 17.75 -30.22 8.44
CA ALA A 198 17.24 -29.19 7.54
C ALA A 198 18.24 -28.02 7.45
N LEU A 199 18.39 -27.44 6.25
CA LEU A 199 19.32 -26.32 6.00
C LEU A 199 19.10 -25.14 6.97
N THR A 200 17.85 -24.83 7.31
CA THR A 200 17.51 -23.77 8.28
C THR A 200 17.97 -24.08 9.70
N ALA A 201 17.92 -25.36 10.12
CA ALA A 201 18.46 -25.78 11.41
C ALA A 201 19.99 -25.68 11.42
N ALA A 202 20.65 -26.06 10.32
CA ALA A 202 22.10 -25.90 10.16
C ALA A 202 22.53 -24.42 10.18
N GLN A 203 21.76 -23.51 9.56
CA GLN A 203 22.02 -22.07 9.60
C GLN A 203 21.94 -21.49 11.02
N ASN A 204 21.04 -22.00 11.86
CA ASN A 204 20.95 -21.57 13.27
C ASN A 204 22.21 -21.94 14.08
N LEU A 205 22.92 -23.01 13.70
CA LEU A 205 24.17 -23.40 14.35
C LEU A 205 25.30 -22.37 14.14
N MET A 206 25.27 -21.55 13.09
CA MET A 206 26.26 -20.47 12.91
C MET A 206 26.25 -19.42 14.04
N PHE A 207 25.14 -19.32 14.76
CA PHE A 207 24.98 -18.41 15.90
C PHE A 207 25.10 -19.15 17.24
N SER A 208 25.37 -20.46 17.20
CA SER A 208 25.71 -21.23 18.39
C SER A 208 27.10 -20.81 18.87
N PRO A 209 27.32 -20.68 20.19
CA PRO A 209 28.64 -20.38 20.75
C PRO A 209 29.65 -21.54 20.65
N ASP A 210 29.21 -22.74 20.25
CA ASP A 210 30.01 -23.96 20.09
C ASP A 210 30.39 -24.22 18.61
#